data_AF-A0A9K3DXE7-F1
#
_entry.id   AF-A0A9K3DXE7-F1
#
_cell.length_a   1.000
_cell.length_b   1.000
_cell.length_c   1.000
_cell.angle_alpha   90.00
_cell.angle_beta   90.00
_cell.angle_gamma   90.00
#
_symmetry.space_group_name_H-M   'P 1'
#
loop_
_entity.id
_entity.type
_entity.pdbx_description
1 polymer ?
#
loop_
_entity_poly.entity_id
_entity_poly.type
_entity_poly.pdbx_seq_one_letter_code
_entity_poly.pdbx_strand_id
1 'polypeptide(L)'
;MVNDIFGVPRGEVEITEVERARADFHEVVAEWEGQFENAPARLTPVQFKTYMQEQKASGRIFVLNFLLFYNTLLGEATTNSSINMRFLPALRRGMDIRSFNWCEYMIRCLDQTVEAWTPKECFLGPMP
;
A
#
# COMPACT_ATOMS: atom_id res chain seq x y z
N MET A 1 11.68 -16.61 4.42
CA MET A 1 10.47 -16.61 5.28
C MET A 1 9.32 -15.84 4.63
N VAL A 2 9.40 -14.52 4.39
CA VAL A 2 8.29 -13.77 3.74
C VAL A 2 8.04 -14.21 2.30
N ASN A 3 9.08 -14.34 1.48
CA ASN A 3 8.97 -14.87 0.10
C ASN A 3 8.41 -16.30 0.07
N ASP A 4 8.87 -17.18 0.97
CA ASP A 4 8.45 -18.58 0.99
C ASP A 4 6.97 -18.77 1.40
N ILE A 5 6.43 -17.84 2.20
CA ILE A 5 5.06 -17.90 2.73
C ILE A 5 4.08 -17.17 1.81
N PHE A 6 4.44 -15.98 1.31
CA PHE A 6 3.54 -15.12 0.56
C PHE A 6 3.84 -15.05 -0.95
N GLY A 7 4.95 -15.64 -1.39
CA GLY A 7 5.40 -15.57 -2.79
C GLY A 7 5.82 -14.17 -3.25
N VAL A 8 5.95 -13.19 -2.35
CA VAL A 8 6.28 -11.81 -2.71
C VAL A 8 7.75 -11.68 -3.11
N PRO A 9 8.09 -10.93 -4.18
CA PRO A 9 9.46 -10.87 -4.68
C PRO A 9 10.45 -10.29 -3.65
N ARG A 10 11.66 -10.84 -3.64
CA ARG A 10 12.81 -10.31 -2.91
C ARG A 10 13.82 -9.76 -3.92
N GLY A 11 13.46 -8.65 -4.55
CA GLY A 11 14.36 -7.96 -5.47
C GLY A 11 15.44 -7.15 -4.74
N GLU A 12 16.30 -6.50 -5.51
CA GLU A 12 17.45 -5.72 -5.02
C GLU A 12 17.11 -4.22 -4.86
N VAL A 13 15.98 -3.77 -5.41
CA VAL A 13 15.58 -2.35 -5.38
C VAL A 13 14.76 -2.07 -4.12
N GLU A 14 15.21 -1.12 -3.31
CA GLU A 14 14.46 -0.68 -2.14
C GLU A 14 13.20 0.10 -2.53
N ILE A 15 12.09 -0.14 -1.80
CA ILE A 15 10.88 0.68 -1.90
C ILE A 15 11.01 1.85 -0.94
N THR A 16 11.17 3.07 -1.47
CA THR A 16 11.20 4.29 -0.67
C THR A 16 9.82 4.92 -0.58
N GLU A 17 9.37 5.23 0.63
CA GLU A 17 8.12 5.94 0.85
C GLU A 17 8.31 7.46 0.87
N VAL A 18 7.25 8.18 0.53
CA VAL A 18 7.16 9.62 0.76
C VAL A 18 6.12 9.92 1.84
N GLU A 19 6.34 10.97 2.62
CA GLU A 19 5.39 11.38 3.67
C GLU A 19 4.00 11.71 3.07
N ARG A 20 3.99 12.34 1.88
CA ARG A 20 2.76 12.72 1.16
C ARG A 20 2.89 12.46 -0.33
N ALA A 21 2.18 11.46 -0.83
CA ALA A 21 2.00 11.21 -2.25
C ALA A 21 1.02 12.24 -2.84
N ARG A 22 1.47 13.03 -3.83
CA ARG A 22 0.68 14.07 -4.52
C ARG A 22 0.88 13.99 -6.02
N ALA A 23 -0.21 14.12 -6.79
CA ALA A 23 -0.18 14.10 -8.25
C ALA A 23 0.73 15.19 -8.85
N ASP A 24 0.76 16.39 -8.25
CA ASP A 24 1.59 17.52 -8.73
C ASP A 24 3.10 17.24 -8.72
N PHE A 25 3.55 16.31 -7.86
CA PHE A 25 4.97 16.03 -7.64
C PHE A 25 5.40 14.64 -8.10
N HIS A 26 4.44 13.73 -8.32
CA HIS A 26 4.72 12.33 -8.61
C HIS A 26 3.90 11.84 -9.79
N GLU A 27 4.60 11.55 -10.90
CA GLU A 27 3.98 11.07 -12.14
C GLU A 27 3.11 9.83 -11.95
N VAL A 28 3.52 8.91 -11.09
CA VAL A 28 2.81 7.64 -10.82
C VAL A 28 1.52 7.90 -10.06
N VAL A 29 1.52 8.90 -9.17
CA VAL A 29 0.34 9.31 -8.42
C VAL A 29 -0.65 9.99 -9.37
N ALA A 30 -0.19 10.88 -10.26
CA ALA A 30 -1.04 11.48 -11.28
C ALA A 30 -1.61 10.45 -12.27
N GLU A 31 -0.79 9.48 -12.69
CA GLU A 31 -1.21 8.35 -13.52
C GLU A 31 -2.31 7.52 -12.82
N TRP A 32 -2.13 7.23 -11.53
CA TRP A 32 -3.11 6.48 -10.76
C TRP A 32 -4.39 7.28 -10.49
N GLU A 33 -4.30 8.56 -10.12
CA GLU A 33 -5.48 9.40 -9.86
C GLU A 33 -6.30 9.65 -11.13
N GLY A 34 -5.65 9.69 -12.30
CA GLY A 34 -6.30 9.91 -13.59
C GLY A 34 -7.30 8.82 -14.01
N GLN A 35 -7.38 7.69 -13.29
CA GLN A 35 -8.41 6.67 -13.53
C GLN A 35 -9.77 7.02 -12.90
N PHE A 36 -9.82 8.04 -12.05
CA PHE A 36 -11.04 8.50 -11.39
C PHE A 36 -11.51 9.79 -12.06
N GLU A 37 -12.80 9.90 -12.36
CA GLU A 37 -13.39 11.12 -12.94
C GLU A 37 -13.26 12.33 -12.01
N ASN A 38 -13.17 12.09 -10.70
CA ASN A 38 -12.90 13.09 -9.67
C ASN A 38 -11.78 12.56 -8.76
N ALA A 39 -10.87 13.46 -8.32
CA ALA A 39 -9.81 13.10 -7.37
C ALA A 39 -10.45 12.52 -6.10
N PRO A 40 -10.21 11.22 -5.78
CA PRO A 40 -10.86 10.62 -4.64
C PRO A 40 -10.17 11.11 -3.38
N ALA A 41 -10.73 12.14 -2.76
CA ALA A 41 -10.14 12.79 -1.58
C ALA A 41 -9.78 11.77 -0.47
N ARG A 42 -10.57 10.68 -0.33
CA ARG A 42 -10.30 9.53 0.55
C ARG A 42 -11.01 8.28 0.06
N LEU A 43 -10.32 7.44 -0.71
CA LEU A 43 -10.84 6.12 -1.06
C LEU A 43 -10.59 5.15 0.10
N THR A 44 -11.65 4.51 0.60
CA THR A 44 -11.53 3.45 1.61
C THR A 44 -11.20 2.10 0.94
N PRO A 45 -10.58 1.13 1.63
CA PRO A 45 -10.35 -0.21 1.09
C PRO A 45 -11.62 -0.89 0.56
N VAL A 46 -12.77 -0.67 1.22
CA VAL A 46 -14.06 -1.23 0.80
C VAL A 46 -14.51 -0.65 -0.53
N GLN A 47 -14.50 0.68 -0.65
CA GLN A 47 -14.83 1.36 -1.91
C GLN A 47 -13.85 0.98 -3.03
N PHE A 48 -12.57 0.85 -2.70
CA PHE A 48 -11.56 0.46 -3.67
C PHE A 48 -11.76 -0.96 -4.20
N LYS A 49 -12.09 -1.89 -3.30
CA LYS A 49 -12.41 -3.26 -3.67
C LYS A 49 -13.58 -3.30 -4.65
N THR A 50 -14.68 -2.60 -4.35
CA THR A 50 -15.84 -2.53 -5.24
C THR A 50 -15.46 -1.96 -6.60
N TYR A 51 -14.71 -0.85 -6.62
CA TYR A 51 -14.20 -0.25 -7.86
C TYR A 51 -13.35 -1.23 -8.68
N MET A 52 -12.42 -1.94 -8.05
CA MET A 52 -11.56 -2.92 -8.71
C MET A 52 -12.34 -4.12 -9.27
N GLN A 53 -13.45 -4.51 -8.63
CA GLN A 53 -14.31 -5.61 -9.09
C GLN A 53 -15.14 -5.21 -10.33
N GLU A 54 -15.50 -3.94 -10.44
CA GLU A 54 -16.27 -3.39 -11.57
C GLU A 54 -15.37 -3.03 -12.76
N GLN A 55 -14.09 -2.71 -12.50
CA GLN A 55 -13.11 -2.45 -13.54
C GLN A 55 -12.84 -3.70 -14.40
N LYS A 56 -12.90 -3.51 -15.72
CA LYS A 56 -12.41 -4.50 -16.71
C LYS A 56 -10.98 -4.21 -17.18
N ALA A 57 -10.32 -3.23 -16.57
CA ALA A 57 -9.00 -2.81 -16.98
C ALA A 57 -7.98 -3.92 -16.72
N SER A 58 -7.13 -4.17 -17.72
CA SER A 58 -5.95 -5.03 -17.60
C SER A 58 -4.69 -4.20 -17.87
N GLY A 59 -3.56 -4.62 -17.32
CA GLY A 59 -2.28 -3.92 -17.51
C GLY A 59 -1.83 -3.12 -16.29
N ARG A 60 -1.03 -2.07 -16.52
CA ARG A 60 -0.29 -1.37 -15.46
C ARG A 60 -1.16 -0.81 -14.34
N ILE A 61 -2.27 -0.15 -14.69
CA ILE A 61 -3.20 0.42 -13.70
C ILE A 61 -3.81 -0.66 -12.81
N PHE A 62 -4.18 -1.81 -13.39
CA PHE A 62 -4.65 -2.96 -12.61
C PHE A 62 -3.59 -3.43 -11.61
N VAL A 63 -2.33 -3.54 -12.05
CA VAL A 63 -1.24 -3.94 -11.15
C VAL A 63 -1.01 -2.91 -10.04
N LEU A 64 -1.04 -1.62 -10.35
CA LEU A 64 -0.95 -0.56 -9.33
C LEU A 64 -2.11 -0.64 -8.33
N ASN A 65 -3.34 -0.86 -8.80
CA ASN A 65 -4.51 -1.01 -7.94
C ASN A 65 -4.38 -2.23 -7.03
N PHE A 66 -3.94 -3.37 -7.57
CA PHE A 66 -3.69 -4.57 -6.78
C PHE A 66 -2.62 -4.35 -5.70
N LEU A 67 -1.50 -3.72 -6.05
CA LEU A 67 -0.42 -3.43 -5.11
C LEU A 67 -0.86 -2.48 -4.00
N LEU A 68 -1.62 -1.43 -4.33
CA LEU A 68 -2.21 -0.51 -3.36
C LEU A 68 -3.12 -1.23 -2.39
N PHE A 69 -4.03 -2.05 -2.91
CA PHE A 69 -4.96 -2.81 -2.08
C PHE A 69 -4.22 -3.81 -1.18
N TYR A 70 -3.28 -4.56 -1.74
CA TYR A 70 -2.46 -5.54 -1.01
C TYR A 70 -1.66 -4.90 0.13
N ASN A 71 -0.90 -3.84 -0.15
CA ASN A 71 -0.06 -3.18 0.85
C ASN A 71 -0.88 -2.38 1.88
N THR A 72 -2.05 -1.87 1.52
CA THR A 72 -2.97 -1.25 2.49
C THR A 72 -3.54 -2.28 3.49
N LEU A 73 -3.79 -3.51 3.04
CA LEU A 73 -4.34 -4.56 3.90
C LEU A 73 -3.28 -5.27 4.74
N LEU A 74 -2.09 -5.48 4.20
CA LEU A 74 -1.05 -6.30 4.83
C LEU A 74 0.13 -5.51 5.39
N GLY A 75 0.41 -4.32 4.86
CA GLY A 75 1.53 -3.49 5.29
C GLY A 75 1.14 -2.55 6.42
N GLU A 76 0.38 -1.50 6.08
CA GLU A 76 0.03 -0.45 7.04
C GLU A 76 -1.43 -0.04 6.81
N ALA A 77 -2.31 -0.42 7.74
CA ALA A 77 -3.66 0.12 7.78
C ALA A 77 -3.57 1.59 8.19
N THR A 78 -3.80 2.52 7.26
CA THR A 78 -3.71 3.95 7.60
C THR A 78 -4.72 4.30 8.70
N THR A 79 -4.34 5.17 9.63
CA THR A 79 -5.16 5.59 10.78
C THR A 79 -6.54 6.14 10.38
N ASN A 80 -6.68 6.60 9.13
CA ASN A 80 -7.91 7.18 8.58
C ASN A 80 -8.68 6.23 7.65
N SER A 81 -8.40 4.92 7.71
CA SER A 81 -9.05 3.88 6.89
C SER A 81 -9.04 4.15 5.38
N SER A 82 -8.01 4.87 4.90
CA SER A 82 -7.75 5.16 3.49
C SER A 82 -6.67 4.25 2.89
N ILE A 83 -6.61 4.17 1.57
CA ILE A 83 -5.53 3.45 0.86
C ILE A 83 -4.16 4.10 1.15
N ASN A 84 -3.14 3.28 1.43
CA ASN A 84 -1.77 3.76 1.60
C ASN A 84 -1.13 4.04 0.23
N MET A 85 -0.95 5.31 -0.12
CA MET A 85 -0.33 5.75 -1.38
C MET A 85 1.17 6.08 -1.25
N ARG A 86 1.76 6.00 -0.06
CA ARG A 86 3.11 6.52 0.25
C ARG A 86 4.22 5.90 -0.58
N PHE A 87 4.05 4.64 -1.00
CA PHE A 87 5.03 3.91 -1.80
C PHE A 87 4.87 4.08 -3.32
N LEU A 88 3.75 4.64 -3.81
CA LEU A 88 3.49 4.78 -5.25
C LEU A 88 4.62 5.50 -6.01
N PRO A 89 5.23 6.59 -5.49
CA PRO A 89 6.28 7.29 -6.22
C PRO A 89 7.52 6.46 -6.53
N ALA A 90 7.75 5.35 -5.80
CA ALA A 90 8.83 4.42 -6.10
C ALA A 90 8.56 3.59 -7.38
N LEU A 91 7.30 3.38 -7.75
CA LEU A 91 6.88 2.48 -8.83
C LEU A 91 6.86 3.16 -10.21
N ARG A 92 7.97 3.79 -10.61
CA ARG A 92 8.06 4.55 -11.87
C ARG A 92 7.77 3.70 -13.10
N ARG A 93 7.41 4.35 -14.21
CA ARG A 93 7.18 3.66 -15.50
C ARG A 93 8.47 2.96 -15.95
N GLY A 94 8.32 1.75 -16.50
CA GLY A 94 9.43 0.95 -17.00
C GLY A 94 10.20 0.13 -15.95
N MET A 95 9.92 0.32 -14.65
CA MET A 95 10.51 -0.53 -13.61
C MET A 95 9.80 -1.89 -13.55
N ASP A 96 10.58 -2.96 -13.43
CA ASP A 96 10.03 -4.29 -13.16
C ASP A 96 9.59 -4.35 -11.69
N ILE A 97 8.31 -4.57 -11.46
CA ILE A 97 7.73 -4.68 -10.12
C ILE A 97 8.41 -5.80 -9.32
N ARG A 98 8.91 -6.85 -9.97
CA ARG A 98 9.62 -7.95 -9.30
C ARG A 98 11.03 -7.58 -8.85
N SER A 99 11.59 -6.49 -9.38
CA SER A 99 12.92 -6.00 -8.98
C SER A 99 12.94 -5.33 -7.61
N PHE A 100 11.76 -5.01 -7.06
CA PHE A 100 11.66 -4.42 -5.73
C PHE A 100 11.71 -5.46 -4.61
N ASN A 101 12.29 -5.08 -3.48
CA ASN A 101 12.33 -5.87 -2.27
C ASN A 101 11.03 -5.72 -1.46
N TRP A 102 9.97 -6.39 -1.91
CA TRP A 102 8.67 -6.37 -1.23
C TRP A 102 8.70 -7.06 0.14
N CYS A 103 9.60 -8.03 0.32
CA CYS A 103 9.80 -8.69 1.60
C CYS A 103 10.25 -7.71 2.67
N GLU A 104 11.29 -6.94 2.38
CA GLU A 104 11.84 -5.95 3.31
C GLU A 104 10.86 -4.81 3.56
N TYR A 105 10.16 -4.36 2.52
CA TYR A 105 9.11 -3.36 2.67
C TYR A 105 8.02 -3.80 3.65
N MET A 106 7.52 -5.03 3.53
CA MET A 106 6.50 -5.58 4.43
C MET A 106 7.00 -5.67 5.87
N ILE A 107 8.24 -6.14 6.09
CA ILE A 107 8.84 -6.21 7.42
C ILE A 107 8.94 -4.80 8.03
N ARG A 108 9.40 -3.82 7.25
CA ARG A 108 9.50 -2.43 7.70
C ARG A 108 8.15 -1.84 8.10
N CYS A 109 7.08 -2.12 7.36
CA CYS A 109 5.72 -1.70 7.73
C CYS A 109 5.27 -2.34 9.06
N LEU A 110 5.60 -3.60 9.30
CA LEU A 110 5.28 -4.30 10.56
C LEU A 110 6.07 -3.71 11.73
N ASP A 111 7.37 -3.47 11.56
CA ASP A 111 8.22 -2.86 12.58
C ASP A 111 7.70 -1.47 12.97
N GLN A 112 7.36 -0.62 11.98
CA GLN A 112 6.73 0.68 12.21
C GLN A 112 5.40 0.57 12.97
N THR A 113 4.60 -0.45 12.65
CA THR A 113 3.32 -0.70 13.34
C THR A 113 3.55 -1.09 14.81
N VAL A 114 4.56 -1.91 15.09
CA VAL A 114 4.94 -2.29 16.45
C VAL A 114 5.47 -1.10 17.24
N GLU A 115 6.32 -0.26 16.62
CA GLU A 115 6.85 0.96 17.25
C GLU A 115 5.75 1.98 17.55
N ALA A 116 4.78 2.14 16.65
CA ALA A 116 3.64 3.04 16.84
C ALA A 116 2.63 2.50 17.88
N TRP A 117 2.67 1.21 18.20
CA TRP A 117 1.76 0.60 19.15
C TRP A 117 2.13 1.01 20.59
N THR A 118 1.39 1.99 21.11
CA THR A 118 1.44 2.32 22.54
C THR A 118 0.47 1.39 23.28
N PRO A 119 0.92 0.52 24.19
CA PRO A 119 0.02 -0.31 24.98
C PRO A 119 -0.75 0.60 25.94
N LYS A 120 -2.01 0.91 25.60
CA LYS A 120 -2.83 1.82 26.41
C LYS A 120 -3.31 1.16 27.70
N GLU A 121 -3.51 -0.15 27.71
CA GLU A 121 -3.81 -0.93 28.91
C GLU A 121 -3.31 -2.37 28.71
N CYS A 122 -2.64 -2.95 29.71
CA CYS A 122 -2.47 -4.40 29.75
C CYS A 122 -3.85 -5.03 29.92
N PHE A 123 -4.16 -6.08 29.18
CA PHE A 123 -5.36 -6.87 29.44
C PHE A 123 -5.26 -7.47 30.87
N LEU A 124 -6.00 -6.90 31.83
CA LEU A 124 -5.96 -7.29 33.25
C LEU A 124 -6.88 -8.48 33.58
N GLY A 125 -7.44 -9.16 32.57
CA GLY A 125 -8.46 -10.19 32.75
C GLY A 125 -9.85 -9.62 33.02
N PRO A 126 -10.90 -10.45 33.10
CA PRO A 126 -12.22 -10.00 33.52
C PRO A 126 -12.14 -9.44 34.94
N MET A 127 -12.73 -8.25 35.15
CA MET A 127 -12.80 -7.65 36.49
C MET A 127 -13.51 -8.60 37.47
N PRO A 128 -12.99 -8.75 38.71
CA PRO A 128 -13.59 -9.58 39.75
C PRO A 128 -14.93 -9.03 40.27
#